data_AF-A0AA85BHZ4-F1
#
_entry.id   AF-A0AA85BHZ4-F1
#
_cell.length_a   1.000
_cell.length_b   1.000
_cell.length_c   1.000
_cell.angle_alpha   90.00
_cell.angle_beta   90.00
_cell.angle_gamma   90.00
#
_symmetry.space_group_name_H-M   'P 1'
#
loop_
_entity.id
_entity.type
_entity.pdbx_description
1 polymer ?
#
loop_
_entity_poly.entity_id
_entity_poly.type
_entity_poly.pdbx_seq_one_letter_code
_entity_poly.pdbx_strand_id
1 'polypeptide(L)'
;MSIMDCMNSVDSSPPVVQKSANDLREYKVMRLCNRMKVLLISDPETDKSAVCLSVNIGSLSDPKELPGLAHFCEHMLFLGTKSFPTENTYLKYITDHGGHCNAFTSPDRTSYVFDVAPESLKGALDIFSQFFICPLFTDSATEREVSAVQSEHEKDISNDTRRLFQLERSLSKSGHDYTKFLSGNRYSLFESSCAQSVNTREKLLQFYSTWYSSNVMGLVILGRESINDLEKLAEDKFSEVIDRNVVQPSWNDTPWPDICLKKMVYVVPLNDVHQMNIMWPIPDYIPDYTAQAPSYVTHLLGHESRGSLLSLFKNAGWANRLACGVSRPAAGICSLILSIDLTLKGLDKTDEIMTNVYQYINMLRSDEPQKWIFDEEQALCQLNFRFKDKEPPYEYVTGLAGNLLLYDMQDVLTGPFLATVYDPDLIKKILSCLTPDNSRVFLVSQKFTDKCVEEEPWYHTKYLAVNIPENTLSAWRNSSSNPELRFLEPNSFIATEFDLVQNKCPMNVEMPELLIETEMSRIWYFQDTEFNLPKGFITFHIVSPFAFSILFIRHLV
;
A
#
# COMPACT_ATOMS: atom_id res chain seq x y z
N MET A 1 -39.14 -4.39 0.01
CA MET A 1 -38.98 -5.54 0.91
C MET A 1 -39.22 -5.04 2.32
N SER A 2 -40.16 -5.65 3.05
CA SER A 2 -40.48 -5.18 4.40
C SER A 2 -39.37 -5.60 5.37
N ILE A 3 -39.18 -4.82 6.45
CA ILE A 3 -38.17 -5.04 7.51
C ILE A 3 -38.24 -6.46 8.12
N MET A 4 -39.36 -7.17 7.95
CA MET A 4 -39.56 -8.53 8.49
C MET A 4 -38.92 -9.66 7.67
N ASP A 5 -38.53 -9.44 6.40
CA ASP A 5 -37.99 -10.52 5.56
C ASP A 5 -36.46 -10.72 5.72
N CYS A 6 -35.76 -9.86 6.46
CA CYS A 6 -34.32 -10.00 6.73
C CYS A 6 -33.97 -10.96 7.87
N MET A 7 -34.95 -11.45 8.65
CA MET A 7 -34.69 -12.25 9.85
C MET A 7 -34.68 -13.76 9.65
N ASN A 8 -34.94 -14.27 8.43
CA ASN A 8 -35.02 -15.72 8.18
C ASN A 8 -34.11 -16.18 7.04
N SER A 9 -32.80 -16.08 7.23
CA SER A 9 -31.84 -17.15 6.90
C SER A 9 -30.44 -16.71 7.30
N VAL A 10 -29.85 -17.40 8.28
CA VAL A 10 -28.48 -17.94 8.31
C VAL A 10 -28.23 -18.35 9.77
N ASP A 11 -28.43 -19.64 10.02
CA ASP A 11 -27.89 -20.35 11.17
C ASP A 11 -26.39 -20.54 10.92
N SER A 12 -25.59 -19.53 11.23
CA SER A 12 -24.15 -19.64 11.39
C SER A 12 -23.72 -18.61 12.42
N SER A 13 -23.09 -19.04 13.51
CA SER A 13 -22.37 -18.15 14.42
C SER A 13 -21.56 -17.13 13.62
N PRO A 14 -21.52 -15.84 14.03
CA PRO A 14 -20.77 -14.82 13.30
C PRO A 14 -19.30 -15.28 13.15
N PRO A 15 -18.65 -14.99 12.01
CA PRO A 15 -17.27 -15.40 11.79
C PRO A 15 -16.38 -14.83 12.89
N VAL A 16 -15.53 -15.67 13.48
CA VAL A 16 -14.61 -15.26 14.53
C VAL A 16 -13.35 -14.70 13.89
N VAL A 17 -13.03 -13.45 14.23
CA VAL A 17 -11.79 -12.80 13.77
C VAL A 17 -10.59 -13.36 14.54
N GLN A 18 -9.59 -13.86 13.83
CA GLN A 18 -8.34 -14.27 14.46
C GLN A 18 -7.51 -13.04 14.86
N LYS A 19 -7.35 -12.80 16.16
CA LYS A 19 -6.49 -11.74 16.72
C LYS A 19 -5.28 -12.32 17.45
N SER A 20 -4.29 -11.47 17.72
CA SER A 20 -3.17 -11.83 18.60
C SER A 20 -3.67 -12.08 20.03
N ALA A 21 -3.03 -13.00 20.73
CA ALA A 21 -3.31 -13.26 22.15
C ALA A 21 -2.99 -12.05 23.04
N ASN A 22 -2.10 -11.16 22.60
CA ASN A 22 -1.73 -9.93 23.32
C ASN A 22 -2.64 -8.75 22.97
N ASP A 23 -3.56 -8.92 22.01
CA ASP A 23 -4.47 -7.85 21.62
C ASP A 23 -5.71 -7.86 22.51
N LEU A 24 -5.82 -6.85 23.37
CA LEU A 24 -6.93 -6.71 24.33
C LEU A 24 -8.22 -6.18 23.69
N ARG A 25 -8.16 -5.63 22.46
CA ARG A 25 -9.33 -5.09 21.76
C ARG A 25 -10.33 -6.18 21.44
N GLU A 26 -11.61 -5.86 21.48
CA GLU A 26 -12.68 -6.77 21.03
C GLU A 26 -13.02 -6.48 19.57
N TYR A 27 -13.34 -7.53 18.82
CA TYR A 27 -13.63 -7.43 17.39
C TYR A 27 -14.93 -8.13 17.05
N LYS A 28 -15.71 -7.53 16.14
CA LYS A 28 -16.86 -8.18 15.51
C LYS A 28 -16.91 -7.84 14.04
N VAL A 29 -16.96 -8.87 13.20
CA VAL A 29 -17.30 -8.71 11.78
C VAL A 29 -18.76 -9.01 11.56
N MET A 30 -19.40 -8.20 10.73
CA MET A 30 -20.80 -8.38 10.38
C MET A 30 -21.10 -7.83 8.99
N ARG A 31 -22.32 -8.09 8.54
CA ARG A 31 -22.86 -7.53 7.30
C ARG A 31 -24.18 -6.85 7.61
N LEU A 32 -24.32 -5.57 7.23
CA LEU A 32 -25.58 -4.85 7.38
C LEU A 32 -26.64 -5.40 6.42
N CYS A 33 -27.90 -5.05 6.65
CA CYS A 33 -29.03 -5.45 5.80
C CYS A 33 -28.89 -5.00 4.33
N ASN A 34 -28.13 -3.92 4.09
CA ASN A 34 -27.77 -3.41 2.76
C ASN A 34 -26.48 -4.03 2.20
N ARG A 35 -26.05 -5.19 2.72
CA ARG A 35 -24.85 -5.94 2.34
C ARG A 35 -23.50 -5.27 2.59
N MET A 36 -23.43 -4.10 3.23
CA MET A 36 -22.15 -3.48 3.61
C MET A 36 -21.37 -4.38 4.58
N LYS A 37 -20.08 -4.60 4.31
CA LYS A 37 -19.18 -5.32 5.23
C LYS A 37 -18.76 -4.37 6.34
N VAL A 38 -18.81 -4.81 7.60
CA VAL A 38 -18.46 -3.99 8.76
C VAL A 38 -17.52 -4.75 9.69
N LEU A 39 -16.48 -4.06 10.18
CA LEU A 39 -15.64 -4.48 11.31
C LEU A 39 -15.79 -3.46 12.44
N LEU A 40 -16.14 -3.95 13.61
CA LEU A 40 -16.25 -3.16 14.85
C LEU A 40 -15.09 -3.51 15.76
N ILE A 41 -14.47 -2.50 16.36
CA ILE A 41 -13.32 -2.61 17.26
C ILE A 41 -13.66 -1.85 18.54
N SER A 42 -13.85 -2.57 19.65
CA SER A 42 -14.04 -1.96 20.96
C SER A 42 -12.70 -1.91 21.69
N ASP A 43 -12.27 -0.70 22.03
CA ASP A 43 -11.07 -0.42 22.79
C ASP A 43 -11.39 0.60 23.89
N PRO A 44 -11.81 0.15 25.09
CA PRO A 44 -12.17 1.04 26.19
C PRO A 44 -11.05 2.00 26.62
N GLU A 45 -9.79 1.68 26.32
CA GLU A 45 -8.61 2.49 26.68
C GLU A 45 -8.12 3.39 25.54
N THR A 46 -8.81 3.44 24.39
CA THR A 46 -8.38 4.31 23.31
C THR A 46 -8.52 5.79 23.67
N ASP A 47 -7.52 6.60 23.33
CA ASP A 47 -7.57 8.07 23.46
C ASP A 47 -8.26 8.74 22.26
N LYS A 48 -8.41 8.01 21.15
CA LYS A 48 -9.12 8.46 19.95
C LYS A 48 -10.00 7.36 19.38
N SER A 49 -11.21 7.72 18.99
CA SER A 49 -12.02 6.87 18.13
C SER A 49 -11.68 7.14 16.67
N ALA A 50 -11.74 6.12 15.83
CA ALA A 50 -11.40 6.23 14.42
C ALA A 50 -12.36 5.43 13.55
N VAL A 51 -12.61 5.93 12.35
CA VAL A 51 -13.51 5.30 11.38
C VAL A 51 -12.91 5.40 10.00
N CYS A 52 -12.98 4.31 9.23
CA CYS A 52 -12.69 4.34 7.80
C CYS A 52 -13.79 3.63 7.02
N LEU A 53 -14.26 4.24 5.94
CA LEU A 53 -15.11 3.60 4.94
C LEU A 53 -14.38 3.58 3.59
N SER A 54 -14.17 2.38 3.06
CA SER A 54 -13.60 2.16 1.74
C SER A 54 -14.67 1.69 0.76
N VAL A 55 -14.78 2.38 -0.37
CA VAL A 55 -15.59 1.98 -1.53
C VAL A 55 -14.67 1.26 -2.50
N ASN A 56 -15.02 0.04 -2.91
CA ASN A 56 -14.22 -0.79 -3.82
C ASN A 56 -14.35 -0.36 -5.30
N ILE A 57 -14.26 0.95 -5.52
CA ILE A 57 -14.26 1.62 -6.82
C ILE A 57 -13.26 2.79 -6.71
N GLY A 58 -12.37 2.91 -7.69
CA GLY A 58 -11.38 3.99 -7.77
C GLY A 58 -11.17 4.49 -9.21
N SER A 59 -10.05 5.15 -9.46
CA SER A 59 -9.81 5.89 -10.70
C SER A 59 -9.74 5.03 -11.98
N LEU A 60 -9.55 3.71 -11.91
CA LEU A 60 -9.70 2.87 -13.10
C LEU A 60 -11.14 2.80 -13.60
N SER A 61 -12.12 3.14 -12.76
CA SER A 61 -13.54 3.22 -13.13
C SER A 61 -13.93 4.60 -13.67
N ASP A 62 -12.99 5.53 -13.82
CA ASP A 62 -13.24 6.84 -14.41
C ASP A 62 -13.83 6.70 -15.82
N PRO A 63 -14.82 7.53 -16.19
CA PRO A 63 -15.25 7.60 -17.58
C PRO A 63 -14.08 8.08 -18.45
N LYS A 64 -13.99 7.57 -19.68
CA LYS A 64 -12.87 7.87 -20.59
C LYS A 64 -12.76 9.36 -20.89
N GLU A 65 -13.88 10.06 -20.84
CA GLU A 65 -13.98 11.49 -21.10
C GLU A 65 -13.43 12.35 -19.96
N LEU A 66 -13.40 11.83 -18.71
CA LEU A 66 -13.01 12.58 -17.52
C LEU A 66 -12.05 11.76 -16.62
N PRO A 67 -10.78 11.54 -17.03
CA PRO A 67 -9.77 10.95 -16.16
C PRO A 67 -9.58 11.80 -14.88
N GLY A 68 -9.62 11.14 -13.72
CA GLY A 68 -9.59 11.75 -12.39
C GLY A 68 -10.95 11.96 -11.74
N LEU A 69 -12.06 11.49 -12.33
CA LEU A 69 -13.40 11.74 -11.79
C LEU A 69 -13.64 11.06 -10.44
N ALA A 70 -13.08 9.88 -10.18
CA ALA A 70 -13.18 9.20 -8.89
C ALA A 70 -12.49 10.02 -7.78
N HIS A 71 -11.29 10.51 -8.07
CA HIS A 71 -10.57 11.41 -7.16
C HIS A 71 -11.32 12.73 -6.96
N PHE A 72 -11.88 13.30 -8.03
CA PHE A 72 -12.70 14.50 -7.90
C PHE A 72 -13.99 14.24 -7.09
N CYS A 73 -14.60 13.06 -7.23
CA CYS A 73 -15.74 12.63 -6.40
C CYS A 73 -15.36 12.58 -4.93
N GLU A 74 -14.16 12.11 -4.61
CA GLU A 74 -13.63 12.09 -3.26
C GLU A 74 -13.65 13.47 -2.61
N HIS A 75 -13.00 14.45 -3.24
CA HIS A 75 -12.98 15.83 -2.76
C HIS A 75 -14.39 16.38 -2.53
N MET A 76 -15.27 16.15 -3.50
CA MET A 76 -16.59 16.74 -3.51
C MET A 76 -17.51 16.19 -2.41
N LEU A 77 -17.24 15.01 -1.84
CA LEU A 77 -18.02 14.50 -0.70
C LEU A 77 -17.78 15.30 0.59
N PHE A 78 -16.64 15.98 0.73
CA PHE A 78 -16.37 16.83 1.88
C PHE A 78 -17.16 18.14 1.84
N LEU A 79 -17.69 18.55 0.68
CA LEU A 79 -18.24 19.89 0.44
C LEU A 79 -19.76 19.99 0.68
N GLY A 80 -20.25 19.24 1.66
CA GLY A 80 -21.62 19.37 2.16
C GLY A 80 -22.61 18.34 1.60
N THR A 81 -23.60 18.05 2.44
CA THR A 81 -24.65 17.05 2.21
C THR A 81 -26.01 17.68 2.44
N LYS A 82 -27.10 17.01 2.07
CA LYS A 82 -28.45 17.56 2.27
C LYS A 82 -28.75 17.84 3.75
N SER A 83 -28.28 16.99 4.65
CA SER A 83 -28.45 17.11 6.11
C SER A 83 -27.48 18.15 6.72
N PHE A 84 -26.29 18.31 6.13
CA PHE A 84 -25.26 19.27 6.56
C PHE A 84 -24.77 20.09 5.36
N PRO A 85 -25.55 21.10 4.91
CA PRO A 85 -25.31 21.76 3.63
C PRO A 85 -24.15 22.76 3.64
N THR A 86 -23.67 23.16 4.82
CA THR A 86 -22.52 24.07 4.94
C THR A 86 -21.24 23.28 4.65
N GLU A 87 -20.49 23.71 3.63
CA GLU A 87 -19.37 22.95 3.05
C GLU A 87 -18.30 22.53 4.07
N ASN A 88 -17.96 23.39 5.03
CA ASN A 88 -16.91 23.09 6.01
C ASN A 88 -17.41 22.42 7.29
N THR A 89 -18.68 21.98 7.36
CA THR A 89 -19.27 21.41 8.60
C THR A 89 -18.46 20.22 9.10
N TYR A 90 -18.11 19.30 8.21
CA TYR A 90 -17.37 18.09 8.55
C TYR A 90 -15.98 18.42 9.07
N LEU A 91 -15.17 19.15 8.28
CA LEU A 91 -13.81 19.53 8.66
C LEU A 91 -13.78 20.31 9.99
N LYS A 92 -14.73 21.23 10.16
CA LYS A 92 -14.86 22.00 11.41
C LYS A 92 -15.19 21.10 12.59
N TYR A 93 -16.14 20.19 12.46
CA TYR A 93 -16.50 19.27 13.53
C TYR A 93 -15.31 18.41 13.94
N ILE A 94 -14.61 17.78 12.99
CA ILE A 94 -13.44 16.95 13.28
C ILE A 94 -12.35 17.76 14.00
N THR A 95 -12.03 18.96 13.50
CA THR A 95 -10.98 19.83 14.09
C THR A 95 -11.36 20.31 15.49
N ASP A 96 -12.60 20.75 15.71
CA ASP A 96 -13.07 21.26 16.99
C ASP A 96 -13.07 20.17 18.08
N HIS A 97 -13.08 18.88 17.71
CA HIS A 97 -13.09 17.73 18.61
C HIS A 97 -11.76 16.94 18.58
N GLY A 98 -10.64 17.63 18.32
CA GLY A 98 -9.28 17.08 18.43
C GLY A 98 -8.93 16.01 17.40
N GLY A 99 -9.70 15.95 16.32
CA GLY A 99 -9.60 14.94 15.29
C GLY A 99 -8.80 15.36 14.06
N HIS A 100 -8.55 14.38 13.20
CA HIS A 100 -8.00 14.53 11.86
C HIS A 100 -8.85 13.73 10.87
N CYS A 101 -8.97 14.20 9.63
CA CYS A 101 -9.64 13.47 8.56
C CYS A 101 -8.86 13.58 7.26
N ASN A 102 -8.97 12.56 6.43
CA ASN A 102 -8.43 12.55 5.08
C ASN A 102 -9.21 11.56 4.20
N ALA A 103 -8.90 11.55 2.92
CA ALA A 103 -9.30 10.51 2.01
C ALA A 103 -8.18 10.24 0.99
N PHE A 104 -8.32 9.14 0.25
CA PHE A 104 -7.44 8.86 -0.88
C PHE A 104 -8.11 7.94 -1.89
N THR A 105 -7.83 8.20 -3.16
CA THR A 105 -8.29 7.40 -4.29
C THR A 105 -7.12 6.64 -4.89
N SER A 106 -7.22 5.32 -4.81
CA SER A 106 -6.35 4.36 -5.48
C SER A 106 -6.96 3.94 -6.82
N PRO A 107 -6.26 3.16 -7.65
CA PRO A 107 -6.82 2.73 -8.94
C PRO A 107 -8.13 1.92 -8.79
N ASP A 108 -8.28 1.10 -7.74
CA ASP A 108 -9.46 0.24 -7.54
C ASP A 108 -10.35 0.59 -6.35
N ARG A 109 -9.99 1.58 -5.52
CA ARG A 109 -10.77 1.97 -4.34
C ARG A 109 -10.62 3.44 -3.96
N THR A 110 -11.62 3.97 -3.26
CA THR A 110 -11.56 5.27 -2.58
C THR A 110 -11.88 5.08 -1.10
N SER A 111 -11.04 5.61 -0.22
CA SER A 111 -11.20 5.46 1.24
C SER A 111 -11.31 6.81 1.91
N TYR A 112 -12.23 6.92 2.87
CA TYR A 112 -12.45 8.11 3.68
C TYR A 112 -12.24 7.75 5.14
N VAL A 113 -11.41 8.50 5.84
CA VAL A 113 -11.00 8.19 7.21
C VAL A 113 -11.04 9.42 8.10
N PHE A 114 -11.39 9.23 9.36
CA PHE A 114 -11.17 10.22 10.40
C PHE A 114 -10.84 9.58 11.75
N ASP A 115 -10.25 10.39 12.63
CA ASP A 115 -10.23 10.18 14.08
C ASP A 115 -10.85 11.39 14.80
N VAL A 116 -11.32 11.17 16.02
CA VAL A 116 -11.87 12.20 16.93
C VAL A 116 -11.70 11.78 18.39
N ALA A 117 -11.86 12.74 19.31
CA ALA A 117 -12.05 12.41 20.72
C ALA A 117 -13.22 11.41 20.89
N PRO A 118 -13.09 10.37 21.74
CA PRO A 118 -14.05 9.26 21.80
C PRO A 118 -15.51 9.69 22.05
N GLU A 119 -15.73 10.67 22.92
CA GLU A 119 -17.05 11.24 23.23
C GLU A 119 -17.75 11.89 22.02
N SER A 120 -17.01 12.17 20.95
CA SER A 120 -17.48 12.86 19.74
C SER A 120 -17.72 11.91 18.57
N LEU A 121 -17.47 10.60 18.73
CA LEU A 121 -17.59 9.61 17.66
C LEU A 121 -18.98 9.62 17.00
N LYS A 122 -20.04 9.62 17.83
CA LYS A 122 -21.42 9.59 17.33
C LYS A 122 -21.74 10.80 16.44
N GLY A 123 -21.36 12.00 16.85
CA GLY A 123 -21.61 13.21 16.07
C GLY A 123 -20.77 13.29 14.81
N ALA A 124 -19.55 12.75 14.83
CA ALA A 124 -18.74 12.61 13.62
C ALA A 124 -19.39 11.64 12.62
N LEU A 125 -19.91 10.50 13.09
CA LEU A 125 -20.64 9.52 12.29
C LEU A 125 -21.96 10.08 11.71
N ASP A 126 -22.67 10.94 12.46
CA ASP A 126 -23.86 11.65 11.97
C ASP A 126 -23.56 12.43 10.70
N ILE A 127 -22.42 13.13 10.64
CA ILE A 127 -22.01 13.93 9.48
C ILE A 127 -21.42 13.03 8.39
N PHE A 128 -20.50 12.14 8.76
CA PHE A 128 -19.74 11.29 7.86
C PHE A 128 -20.63 10.35 7.04
N SER A 129 -21.63 9.72 7.67
CA SER A 129 -22.57 8.83 6.97
C SER A 129 -23.28 9.50 5.79
N GLN A 130 -23.51 10.81 5.87
CA GLN A 130 -24.25 11.55 4.85
C GLN A 130 -23.47 11.66 3.53
N PHE A 131 -22.14 11.49 3.54
CA PHE A 131 -21.30 11.42 2.33
C PHE A 131 -21.79 10.29 1.41
N PHE A 132 -22.30 9.20 2.01
CA PHE A 132 -22.72 7.98 1.33
C PHE A 132 -24.24 7.87 1.13
N ILE A 133 -25.00 8.89 1.59
CA ILE A 133 -26.47 8.92 1.52
C ILE A 133 -26.95 10.04 0.61
N CYS A 134 -26.51 11.29 0.84
CA CYS A 134 -27.09 12.46 0.16
C CYS A 134 -26.11 13.64 -0.04
N PRO A 135 -24.96 13.44 -0.70
CA PRO A 135 -24.05 14.53 -1.06
C PRO A 135 -24.70 15.52 -2.02
N LEU A 136 -24.35 16.81 -1.89
CA LEU A 136 -24.97 17.88 -2.70
C LEU A 136 -24.35 18.03 -4.08
N PHE A 137 -23.02 17.87 -4.17
CA PHE A 137 -22.24 18.16 -5.38
C PHE A 137 -22.66 19.50 -6.01
N THR A 138 -22.60 20.64 -5.29
CA THR A 138 -23.14 21.91 -5.82
C THR A 138 -22.35 22.40 -7.03
N ASP A 139 -22.97 23.15 -7.94
CA ASP A 139 -22.29 23.72 -9.12
C ASP A 139 -21.11 24.61 -8.69
N SER A 140 -21.32 25.49 -7.71
CA SER A 140 -20.29 26.39 -7.21
C SER A 140 -19.11 25.66 -6.55
N ALA A 141 -19.36 24.59 -5.81
CA ALA A 141 -18.29 23.76 -5.24
C ALA A 141 -17.50 23.06 -6.35
N THR A 142 -18.18 22.52 -7.36
CA THR A 142 -17.58 21.82 -8.50
C THR A 142 -16.58 22.71 -9.24
N GLU A 143 -16.97 23.96 -9.52
CA GLU A 143 -16.10 24.91 -10.22
C GLU A 143 -14.88 25.36 -9.41
N ARG A 144 -15.00 25.41 -8.07
CA ARG A 144 -13.89 25.82 -7.20
C ARG A 144 -12.94 24.67 -6.93
N GLU A 145 -13.46 23.49 -6.61
CA GLU A 145 -12.71 22.36 -6.11
C GLU A 145 -11.77 21.74 -7.16
N VAL A 146 -12.07 21.91 -8.46
CA VAL A 146 -11.12 21.55 -9.53
C VAL A 146 -9.77 22.26 -9.38
N SER A 147 -9.74 23.46 -8.78
CA SER A 147 -8.50 24.19 -8.53
C SER A 147 -7.64 23.50 -7.47
N ALA A 148 -8.25 22.84 -6.48
CA ALA A 148 -7.53 22.05 -5.48
C ALA A 148 -6.88 20.82 -6.13
N VAL A 149 -7.66 20.06 -6.92
CA VAL A 149 -7.14 18.91 -7.69
C VAL A 149 -6.00 19.33 -8.63
N GLN A 150 -6.11 20.50 -9.27
CA GLN A 150 -5.03 21.06 -10.09
C GLN A 150 -3.77 21.33 -9.28
N SER A 151 -3.88 21.99 -8.12
CA SER A 151 -2.74 22.28 -7.25
C SER A 151 -2.07 21.02 -6.70
N GLU A 152 -2.83 19.97 -6.44
CA GLU A 152 -2.28 18.66 -6.05
C GLU A 152 -1.48 18.02 -7.18
N HIS A 153 -2.01 18.02 -8.41
CA HIS A 153 -1.27 17.55 -9.58
C HIS A 153 0.03 18.35 -9.77
N GLU A 154 -0.04 19.68 -9.67
CA GLU A 154 1.13 20.56 -9.80
C GLU A 154 2.22 20.26 -8.77
N LYS A 155 1.83 19.98 -7.52
CA LYS A 155 2.77 19.54 -6.48
C LYS A 155 3.46 18.22 -6.87
N ASP A 156 2.69 17.28 -7.40
CA ASP A 156 3.16 15.94 -7.76
C ASP A 156 3.99 15.90 -9.06
N ILE A 157 3.95 16.94 -9.91
CA ILE A 157 4.78 17.03 -11.14
C ILE A 157 6.28 16.86 -10.82
N SER A 158 6.70 17.33 -9.64
CA SER A 158 8.08 17.28 -9.16
C SER A 158 8.49 15.95 -8.51
N ASN A 159 7.56 14.99 -8.38
CA ASN A 159 7.80 13.72 -7.70
C ASN A 159 8.20 12.61 -8.69
N ASP A 160 9.47 12.19 -8.67
CA ASP A 160 10.00 11.14 -9.56
C ASP A 160 9.26 9.80 -9.48
N THR A 161 8.72 9.44 -8.31
CA THR A 161 7.93 8.22 -8.16
C THR A 161 6.60 8.33 -8.90
N ARG A 162 5.89 9.47 -8.79
CA ARG A 162 4.64 9.73 -9.54
C ARG A 162 4.89 9.75 -11.05
N ARG A 163 5.96 10.43 -11.46
CA ARG A 163 6.43 10.50 -12.86
C ARG A 163 6.65 9.10 -13.44
N LEU A 164 7.37 8.24 -12.72
CA LEU A 164 7.65 6.87 -13.15
C LEU A 164 6.38 6.00 -13.20
N PHE A 165 5.49 6.10 -12.20
CA PHE A 165 4.23 5.35 -12.20
C PHE A 165 3.30 5.76 -13.34
N GLN A 166 3.17 7.06 -13.62
CA GLN A 166 2.35 7.50 -14.75
C GLN A 166 2.99 7.09 -16.10
N LEU A 167 4.32 7.17 -16.23
CA LEU A 167 5.02 6.72 -17.44
C LEU A 167 4.83 5.21 -17.69
N GLU A 168 4.98 4.37 -16.67
CA GLU A 168 4.79 2.92 -16.79
C GLU A 168 3.40 2.60 -17.37
N ARG A 169 2.39 3.29 -16.85
CA ARG A 169 0.98 3.18 -17.26
C ARG A 169 0.74 3.70 -18.66
N SER A 170 1.28 4.87 -19.01
CA SER A 170 1.18 5.46 -20.36
C SER A 170 1.82 4.57 -21.43
N LEU A 171 2.80 3.72 -21.07
CA LEU A 171 3.45 2.74 -21.94
C LEU A 171 2.78 1.35 -21.98
N SER A 172 1.63 1.19 -21.32
CA SER A 172 0.84 -0.04 -21.33
C SER A 172 -0.09 -0.13 -22.56
N LYS A 173 -0.89 -1.19 -22.68
CA LYS A 173 -1.80 -1.44 -23.81
C LYS A 173 -2.74 -0.25 -24.03
N SER A 174 -2.62 0.40 -25.18
CA SER A 174 -3.51 1.50 -25.57
C SER A 174 -4.99 1.10 -25.49
N GLY A 175 -5.80 1.96 -24.87
CA GLY A 175 -7.23 1.75 -24.66
C GLY A 175 -7.61 0.91 -23.44
N HIS A 176 -6.65 0.30 -22.74
CA HIS A 176 -6.89 -0.35 -21.45
C HIS A 176 -7.06 0.71 -20.35
N ASP A 177 -7.97 0.50 -19.39
CA ASP A 177 -8.19 1.46 -18.29
C ASP A 177 -6.95 1.75 -17.45
N TYR A 178 -5.96 0.85 -17.44
CA TYR A 178 -4.71 1.02 -16.71
C TYR A 178 -3.89 2.19 -17.24
N THR A 179 -4.14 2.68 -18.46
CA THR A 179 -3.45 3.85 -19.03
C THR A 179 -4.06 5.20 -18.61
N LYS A 180 -5.21 5.22 -17.92
CA LYS A 180 -5.93 6.46 -17.54
C LYS A 180 -5.06 7.39 -16.69
N PHE A 181 -5.30 8.69 -16.70
CA PHE A 181 -4.68 9.58 -15.73
C PHE A 181 -5.51 9.61 -14.45
N LEU A 182 -4.97 9.07 -13.34
CA LEU A 182 -5.78 8.77 -12.14
C LEU A 182 -5.98 9.96 -11.22
N SER A 183 -5.01 10.89 -11.18
CA SER A 183 -5.07 12.06 -10.31
C SER A 183 -6.14 13.05 -10.78
N GLY A 184 -6.30 13.18 -12.10
CA GLY A 184 -7.08 14.26 -12.67
C GLY A 184 -6.38 15.61 -12.54
N ASN A 185 -6.82 16.55 -13.35
CA ASN A 185 -6.44 17.95 -13.26
C ASN A 185 -7.51 18.79 -13.96
N ARG A 186 -7.32 20.12 -13.98
CA ARG A 186 -8.29 21.01 -14.62
C ARG A 186 -8.50 20.67 -16.11
N TYR A 187 -7.44 20.31 -16.81
CA TYR A 187 -7.50 19.94 -18.21
C TYR A 187 -8.32 18.66 -18.44
N SER A 188 -8.05 17.58 -17.70
CA SER A 188 -8.74 16.30 -17.88
C SER A 188 -10.21 16.35 -17.45
N LEU A 189 -10.56 17.20 -16.49
CA LEU A 189 -11.91 17.27 -15.93
C LEU A 189 -12.81 18.34 -16.58
N PHE A 190 -12.25 19.36 -17.24
CA PHE A 190 -13.05 20.48 -17.78
C PHE A 190 -12.59 21.03 -19.14
N GLU A 191 -11.30 21.02 -19.47
CA GLU A 191 -10.78 21.79 -20.62
C GLU A 191 -10.46 20.94 -21.85
N SER A 192 -10.24 19.63 -21.70
CA SER A 192 -10.01 18.73 -22.83
C SER A 192 -11.24 18.67 -23.74
N SER A 193 -11.05 18.37 -25.03
CA SER A 193 -12.16 18.25 -25.98
C SER A 193 -13.20 17.21 -25.56
N CYS A 194 -12.75 16.11 -24.96
CA CYS A 194 -13.62 15.09 -24.39
C CYS A 194 -14.40 15.64 -23.17
N ALA A 195 -13.72 16.33 -22.26
CA ALA A 195 -14.36 16.91 -21.08
C ALA A 195 -15.42 17.96 -21.46
N GLN A 196 -15.11 18.83 -22.43
CA GLN A 196 -16.05 19.84 -22.94
C GLN A 196 -17.27 19.25 -23.65
N SER A 197 -17.20 17.98 -24.08
CA SER A 197 -18.33 17.29 -24.72
C SER A 197 -19.37 16.76 -23.73
N VAL A 198 -19.10 16.82 -22.42
CA VAL A 198 -19.97 16.34 -21.35
C VAL A 198 -20.10 17.37 -20.23
N ASN A 199 -21.14 17.26 -19.41
CA ASN A 199 -21.23 18.03 -18.17
C ASN A 199 -20.54 17.26 -17.03
N THR A 200 -19.43 17.79 -16.51
CA THR A 200 -18.62 17.15 -15.46
C THR A 200 -19.42 16.87 -14.19
N ARG A 201 -20.31 17.78 -13.78
CA ARG A 201 -21.15 17.60 -12.59
C ARG A 201 -22.20 16.51 -12.80
N GLU A 202 -22.85 16.47 -13.97
CA GLU A 202 -23.78 15.38 -14.28
C GLU A 202 -23.07 14.03 -14.29
N LYS A 203 -21.85 13.97 -14.84
CA LYS A 203 -21.01 12.78 -14.80
C LYS A 203 -20.58 12.40 -13.38
N LEU A 204 -20.31 13.38 -12.52
CA LEU A 204 -20.02 13.16 -11.11
C LEU A 204 -21.21 12.53 -10.36
N LEU A 205 -22.41 13.09 -10.55
CA LEU A 205 -23.65 12.54 -10.01
C LEU A 205 -23.93 11.13 -10.56
N GLN A 206 -23.69 10.91 -11.85
CA GLN A 206 -23.80 9.60 -12.48
C GLN A 206 -22.79 8.61 -11.89
N PHE A 207 -21.52 9.02 -11.71
CA PHE A 207 -20.47 8.19 -11.14
C PHE A 207 -20.85 7.75 -9.72
N TYR A 208 -21.23 8.70 -8.86
CA TYR A 208 -21.67 8.41 -7.50
C TYR A 208 -22.90 7.47 -7.50
N SER A 209 -23.93 7.81 -8.26
CA SER A 209 -25.16 7.00 -8.33
C SER A 209 -24.98 5.64 -8.97
N THR A 210 -23.91 5.41 -9.74
CA THR A 210 -23.58 4.10 -10.31
C THR A 210 -22.75 3.27 -9.33
N TRP A 211 -21.72 3.88 -8.73
CA TRP A 211 -20.64 3.15 -8.07
C TRP A 211 -20.69 3.16 -6.54
N TYR A 212 -21.23 4.21 -5.90
CA TYR A 212 -21.24 4.36 -4.44
C TYR A 212 -22.37 3.53 -3.82
N SER A 213 -22.25 2.21 -3.92
CA SER A 213 -23.21 1.22 -3.45
C SER A 213 -22.72 0.48 -2.20
N SER A 214 -23.61 0.27 -1.23
CA SER A 214 -23.26 -0.40 0.04
C SER A 214 -22.67 -1.81 -0.14
N ASN A 215 -23.09 -2.56 -1.17
CA ASN A 215 -22.61 -3.94 -1.39
C ASN A 215 -21.11 -4.03 -1.79
N VAL A 216 -20.50 -2.91 -2.18
CA VAL A 216 -19.06 -2.79 -2.49
C VAL A 216 -18.32 -1.91 -1.48
N MET A 217 -18.91 -1.67 -0.30
CA MET A 217 -18.31 -0.89 0.79
C MET A 217 -17.84 -1.78 1.94
N GLY A 218 -16.71 -1.40 2.53
CA GLY A 218 -16.17 -1.93 3.78
C GLY A 218 -16.02 -0.80 4.79
N LEU A 219 -16.64 -0.95 5.96
CA LEU A 219 -16.63 0.03 7.04
C LEU A 219 -15.91 -0.54 8.26
N VAL A 220 -15.03 0.25 8.86
CA VAL A 220 -14.38 -0.07 10.13
C VAL A 220 -14.66 1.04 11.13
N ILE A 221 -15.13 0.68 12.32
CA ILE A 221 -15.38 1.61 13.43
C ILE A 221 -14.60 1.15 14.66
N LEU A 222 -13.75 2.02 15.19
CA LEU A 222 -13.03 1.83 16.44
C LEU A 222 -13.48 2.88 17.45
N GLY A 223 -13.92 2.45 18.64
CA GLY A 223 -14.34 3.35 19.71
C GLY A 223 -14.22 2.75 21.11
N ARG A 224 -14.56 3.55 22.13
CA ARG A 224 -14.61 3.11 23.54
C ARG A 224 -15.88 2.33 23.85
N GLU A 225 -16.91 2.51 23.02
CA GLU A 225 -18.21 1.90 23.16
C GLU A 225 -18.12 0.37 23.07
N SER A 226 -19.07 -0.32 23.70
CA SER A 226 -19.15 -1.78 23.61
C SER A 226 -19.41 -2.23 22.17
N ILE A 227 -19.07 -3.47 21.82
CA ILE A 227 -19.36 -4.03 20.49
C ILE A 227 -20.84 -3.88 20.11
N ASN A 228 -21.76 -4.05 21.07
CA ASN A 228 -23.20 -3.90 20.82
C ASN A 228 -23.61 -2.45 20.53
N ASP A 229 -23.00 -1.49 21.21
CA ASP A 229 -23.26 -0.07 20.96
C ASP A 229 -22.68 0.37 19.61
N LEU A 230 -21.49 -0.10 19.26
CA LEU A 230 -20.87 0.13 17.95
C LEU A 230 -21.68 -0.49 16.81
N GLU A 231 -22.25 -1.67 17.02
CA GLU A 231 -23.15 -2.33 16.06
C GLU A 231 -24.39 -1.48 15.82
N LYS A 232 -25.04 -1.02 16.90
CA LYS A 232 -26.19 -0.12 16.79
C LYS A 232 -25.84 1.18 16.07
N LEU A 233 -24.66 1.76 16.35
CA LEU A 233 -24.18 2.94 15.63
C LEU A 233 -23.98 2.65 14.13
N ALA A 234 -23.42 1.50 13.77
CA ALA A 234 -23.25 1.11 12.37
C ALA A 234 -24.60 0.98 11.65
N GLU A 235 -25.58 0.31 12.27
CA GLU A 235 -26.93 0.14 11.74
C GLU A 235 -27.65 1.50 11.61
N ASP A 236 -27.69 2.28 12.69
CA ASP A 236 -28.39 3.57 12.74
C ASP A 236 -27.84 4.58 11.71
N LYS A 237 -26.55 4.51 11.37
CA LYS A 237 -25.89 5.49 10.51
C LYS A 237 -25.72 5.06 9.07
N PHE A 238 -25.58 3.76 8.79
CA PHE A 238 -25.21 3.30 7.44
C PHE A 238 -26.25 2.39 6.76
N SER A 239 -27.33 1.98 7.44
CA SER A 239 -28.38 1.17 6.81
C SER A 239 -29.13 1.88 5.67
N GLU A 240 -29.15 3.21 5.65
CA GLU A 240 -29.76 4.00 4.55
C GLU A 240 -28.90 4.10 3.29
N VAL A 241 -27.62 3.68 3.34
CA VAL A 241 -26.77 3.64 2.15
C VAL A 241 -27.36 2.64 1.15
N ILE A 242 -27.62 3.11 -0.06
CA ILE A 242 -28.37 2.33 -1.06
C ILE A 242 -27.49 1.21 -1.61
N ASP A 243 -28.03 -0.01 -1.56
CA ASP A 243 -27.53 -1.15 -2.28
C ASP A 243 -28.04 -1.13 -3.73
N ARG A 244 -27.14 -0.87 -4.68
CA ARG A 244 -27.39 -0.81 -6.12
C ARG A 244 -26.98 -2.10 -6.84
N ASN A 245 -26.57 -3.12 -6.09
CA ASN A 245 -26.09 -4.38 -6.63
C ASN A 245 -24.96 -4.21 -7.65
N VAL A 246 -23.98 -3.36 -7.31
CA VAL A 246 -22.80 -3.12 -8.15
C VAL A 246 -21.99 -4.41 -8.25
N VAL A 247 -21.63 -4.76 -9.48
CA VAL A 247 -20.64 -5.81 -9.74
C VAL A 247 -19.27 -5.16 -9.68
N GLN A 248 -18.41 -5.66 -8.80
CA GLN A 248 -17.04 -5.15 -8.65
C GLN A 248 -16.29 -5.28 -9.99
N PRO A 249 -15.64 -4.21 -10.48
CA PRO A 249 -14.77 -4.29 -11.65
C PRO A 249 -13.60 -5.27 -11.43
N SER A 250 -13.30 -6.04 -12.46
CA SER A 250 -12.08 -6.85 -12.57
C SER A 250 -11.56 -6.80 -14.00
N TRP A 251 -10.25 -6.80 -14.15
CA TRP A 251 -9.58 -6.68 -15.45
C TRP A 251 -8.97 -8.01 -15.84
N ASN A 252 -9.70 -8.77 -16.67
CA ASN A 252 -9.24 -10.08 -17.14
C ASN A 252 -8.19 -9.98 -18.24
N ASP A 253 -8.20 -8.89 -19.01
CA ASP A 253 -7.17 -8.60 -20.01
C ASP A 253 -5.95 -7.98 -19.33
N THR A 254 -4.74 -8.45 -19.67
CA THR A 254 -3.51 -7.83 -19.16
C THR A 254 -3.29 -6.44 -19.78
N PRO A 255 -2.84 -5.44 -19.00
CA PRO A 255 -2.37 -4.17 -19.55
C PRO A 255 -1.01 -4.31 -20.24
N TRP A 256 -0.34 -5.46 -20.14
CA TRP A 256 1.00 -5.68 -20.69
C TRP A 256 1.03 -6.89 -21.65
N PRO A 257 0.37 -6.82 -22.82
CA PRO A 257 0.54 -7.83 -23.87
C PRO A 257 1.97 -7.83 -24.43
N ASP A 258 2.35 -8.85 -25.20
CA ASP A 258 3.70 -9.05 -25.76
C ASP A 258 4.34 -7.80 -26.39
N ILE A 259 3.54 -6.92 -27.02
CA ILE A 259 4.03 -5.68 -27.64
C ILE A 259 4.52 -4.63 -26.62
N CYS A 260 4.04 -4.70 -25.38
CA CYS A 260 4.45 -3.88 -24.25
C CYS A 260 5.63 -4.49 -23.47
N LEU A 261 5.92 -5.78 -23.69
CA LEU A 261 7.00 -6.52 -23.04
C LEU A 261 8.29 -6.48 -23.88
N LYS A 262 9.38 -7.03 -23.34
CA LYS A 262 10.73 -6.99 -23.95
C LYS A 262 11.18 -5.56 -24.24
N LYS A 263 10.87 -4.64 -23.31
CA LYS A 263 11.20 -3.22 -23.43
C LYS A 263 12.29 -2.83 -22.45
N MET A 264 13.26 -2.07 -22.97
CA MET A 264 14.15 -1.25 -22.16
C MET A 264 13.65 0.19 -22.24
N VAL A 265 13.30 0.77 -21.10
CA VAL A 265 12.78 2.14 -20.98
C VAL A 265 13.79 2.96 -20.22
N TYR A 266 14.44 3.90 -20.90
CA TYR A 266 15.32 4.88 -20.28
C TYR A 266 14.49 6.07 -19.83
N VAL A 267 14.71 6.55 -18.61
CA VAL A 267 13.92 7.62 -17.98
C VAL A 267 14.84 8.66 -17.39
N VAL A 268 14.52 9.94 -17.61
CA VAL A 268 15.24 11.06 -17.01
C VAL A 268 14.51 11.51 -15.75
N PRO A 269 15.07 11.25 -14.54
CA PRO A 269 14.53 11.76 -13.29
C PRO A 269 14.82 13.25 -13.11
N LEU A 270 14.12 13.89 -12.19
CA LEU A 270 14.42 15.25 -11.72
C LEU A 270 15.58 15.23 -10.72
N ASN A 271 15.59 14.26 -9.81
CA ASN A 271 16.69 14.07 -8.86
C ASN A 271 17.86 13.31 -9.49
N ASP A 272 19.08 13.52 -8.99
CA ASP A 272 20.25 12.75 -9.45
C ASP A 272 20.27 11.36 -8.80
N VAL A 273 19.49 10.45 -9.37
CA VAL A 273 19.35 9.06 -8.93
C VAL A 273 19.69 8.10 -10.07
N HIS A 274 20.15 6.91 -9.71
CA HIS A 274 20.46 5.84 -10.66
C HIS A 274 19.77 4.56 -10.21
N GLN A 275 18.76 4.12 -10.96
CA GLN A 275 17.94 2.97 -10.58
C GLN A 275 17.64 2.08 -11.78
N MET A 276 17.56 0.77 -11.53
CA MET A 276 17.01 -0.22 -12.45
C MET A 276 15.78 -0.83 -11.80
N ASN A 277 14.63 -0.75 -12.48
CA ASN A 277 13.39 -1.40 -12.07
C ASN A 277 13.01 -2.45 -13.11
N ILE A 278 13.00 -3.72 -12.73
CA ILE A 278 12.60 -4.83 -13.59
C ILE A 278 11.20 -5.25 -13.16
N MET A 279 10.26 -5.24 -14.09
CA MET A 279 8.87 -5.58 -13.84
C MET A 279 8.46 -6.80 -14.66
N TRP A 280 7.81 -7.76 -14.00
CA TRP A 280 7.17 -8.91 -14.62
C TRP A 280 5.68 -8.94 -14.27
N PRO A 281 4.76 -8.97 -15.25
CA PRO A 281 3.37 -9.31 -14.99
C PRO A 281 3.24 -10.67 -14.32
N ILE A 282 2.42 -10.77 -13.27
CA ILE A 282 2.09 -12.01 -12.58
C ILE A 282 0.57 -12.15 -12.43
N PRO A 283 0.04 -13.37 -12.22
CA PRO A 283 -1.37 -13.54 -11.89
C PRO A 283 -1.75 -12.81 -10.60
N ASP A 284 -3.01 -12.36 -10.50
CA ASP A 284 -3.56 -11.85 -9.24
C ASP A 284 -3.53 -12.96 -8.18
N TYR A 285 -2.86 -12.70 -7.08
CA TYR A 285 -2.62 -13.67 -5.99
C TYR A 285 -3.63 -13.53 -4.84
N ILE A 286 -4.48 -12.51 -4.85
CA ILE A 286 -5.47 -12.31 -3.78
C ILE A 286 -6.42 -13.49 -3.62
N PRO A 287 -6.91 -14.19 -4.66
CA PRO A 287 -7.74 -15.38 -4.46
C PRO A 287 -7.06 -16.51 -3.66
N ASP A 288 -5.73 -16.57 -3.69
CA ASP A 288 -4.91 -17.61 -3.04
C ASP A 288 -4.04 -16.99 -1.91
N TYR A 289 -4.51 -15.91 -1.27
CA TYR A 289 -3.72 -15.11 -0.32
C TYR A 289 -3.14 -15.90 0.86
N THR A 290 -3.78 -17.01 1.25
CA THR A 290 -3.30 -17.89 2.34
C THR A 290 -1.99 -18.60 2.00
N ALA A 291 -1.64 -18.72 0.71
CA ALA A 291 -0.39 -19.32 0.27
C ALA A 291 0.78 -18.33 0.28
N GLN A 292 0.50 -17.01 0.16
CA GLN A 292 1.54 -15.96 0.10
C GLN A 292 2.67 -16.28 -0.90
N ALA A 293 2.36 -16.97 -2.01
CA ALA A 293 3.37 -17.46 -2.96
C ALA A 293 4.26 -16.34 -3.56
N PRO A 294 3.74 -15.14 -3.89
CA PRO A 294 4.60 -14.05 -4.31
C PRO A 294 5.56 -13.58 -3.21
N SER A 295 5.13 -13.55 -1.95
CA SER A 295 5.95 -13.14 -0.81
C SER A 295 7.17 -14.05 -0.65
N TYR A 296 7.00 -15.37 -0.84
CA TYR A 296 8.12 -16.32 -0.90
C TYR A 296 9.15 -15.96 -1.98
N VAL A 297 8.68 -15.63 -3.19
CA VAL A 297 9.57 -15.27 -4.31
C VAL A 297 10.26 -13.93 -4.08
N THR A 298 9.54 -12.92 -3.57
CA THR A 298 10.10 -11.60 -3.28
C THR A 298 11.09 -11.64 -2.12
N HIS A 299 10.85 -12.49 -1.11
CA HIS A 299 11.82 -12.73 -0.02
C HIS A 299 13.16 -13.21 -0.58
N LEU A 300 13.15 -14.21 -1.47
CA LEU A 300 14.37 -14.76 -2.08
C LEU A 300 15.10 -13.74 -2.97
N LEU A 301 14.35 -13.07 -3.86
CA LEU A 301 14.94 -12.08 -4.77
C LEU A 301 15.46 -10.85 -4.03
N GLY A 302 14.75 -10.42 -2.98
CA GLY A 302 15.06 -9.25 -2.16
C GLY A 302 16.09 -9.51 -1.05
N HIS A 303 16.54 -10.75 -0.85
CA HIS A 303 17.37 -11.10 0.31
C HIS A 303 18.75 -10.41 0.29
N GLU A 304 19.27 -10.07 1.47
CA GLU A 304 20.54 -9.34 1.61
C GLU A 304 21.72 -10.20 2.12
N SER A 305 21.49 -11.48 2.39
CA SER A 305 22.54 -12.37 2.90
C SER A 305 23.65 -12.65 1.89
N ARG A 306 24.74 -13.24 2.39
CA ARG A 306 25.76 -13.86 1.55
C ARG A 306 25.12 -14.81 0.53
N GLY A 307 25.59 -14.76 -0.71
CA GLY A 307 25.07 -15.56 -1.82
C GLY A 307 23.85 -14.96 -2.52
N SER A 308 23.29 -13.86 -2.02
CA SER A 308 22.19 -13.15 -2.68
C SER A 308 22.65 -12.24 -3.82
N LEU A 309 21.69 -11.79 -4.63
CA LEU A 309 21.92 -10.80 -5.69
C LEU A 309 22.54 -9.51 -5.14
N LEU A 310 22.00 -8.97 -4.04
CA LEU A 310 22.52 -7.73 -3.47
C LEU A 310 23.93 -7.90 -2.93
N SER A 311 24.26 -9.03 -2.31
CA SER A 311 25.61 -9.31 -1.83
C SER A 311 26.62 -9.31 -2.98
N LEU A 312 26.29 -9.97 -4.10
CA LEU A 312 27.11 -9.97 -5.31
C LEU A 312 27.29 -8.55 -5.86
N PHE A 313 26.22 -7.77 -5.98
CA PHE A 313 26.27 -6.42 -6.53
C PHE A 313 27.00 -5.41 -5.63
N LYS A 314 26.85 -5.53 -4.30
CA LYS A 314 27.62 -4.72 -3.33
C LYS A 314 29.11 -5.02 -3.45
N ASN A 315 29.50 -6.30 -3.50
CA ASN A 315 30.90 -6.71 -3.65
C ASN A 315 31.53 -6.23 -4.97
N ALA A 316 30.77 -6.21 -6.06
CA ALA A 316 31.21 -5.68 -7.34
C ALA A 316 31.22 -4.15 -7.41
N GLY A 317 30.63 -3.46 -6.42
CA GLY A 317 30.44 -2.01 -6.38
C GLY A 317 29.41 -1.52 -7.41
N TRP A 318 28.42 -2.35 -7.75
CA TRP A 318 27.39 -2.06 -8.76
C TRP A 318 26.09 -1.52 -8.16
N ALA A 319 25.73 -1.93 -6.95
CA ALA A 319 24.48 -1.50 -6.31
C ALA A 319 24.65 -1.31 -4.80
N ASN A 320 23.83 -0.42 -4.23
CA ASN A 320 23.81 -0.14 -2.79
C ASN A 320 22.61 -0.77 -2.09
N ARG A 321 21.46 -0.83 -2.77
CA ARG A 321 20.21 -1.39 -2.26
C ARG A 321 19.52 -2.17 -3.37
N LEU A 322 18.76 -3.17 -2.96
CA LEU A 322 17.89 -3.96 -3.82
C LEU A 322 16.65 -4.29 -3.01
N ALA A 323 15.48 -4.12 -3.61
CA ALA A 323 14.21 -4.48 -3.02
C ALA A 323 13.36 -5.20 -4.05
N CYS A 324 12.60 -6.20 -3.60
CA CYS A 324 11.65 -6.90 -4.44
C CYS A 324 10.27 -6.88 -3.78
N GLY A 325 9.24 -6.62 -4.56
CA GLY A 325 7.88 -6.53 -4.06
C GLY A 325 6.85 -6.79 -5.14
N VAL A 326 5.59 -6.85 -4.73
CA VAL A 326 4.44 -6.97 -5.62
C VAL A 326 3.70 -5.64 -5.71
N SER A 327 3.25 -5.33 -6.92
CA SER A 327 2.32 -4.24 -7.20
C SER A 327 1.01 -4.86 -7.66
N ARG A 328 -0.09 -4.50 -7.00
CA ARG A 328 -1.44 -4.88 -7.42
C ARG A 328 -2.32 -3.64 -7.52
N PRO A 329 -2.28 -2.93 -8.66
CA PRO A 329 -3.12 -1.75 -8.86
C PRO A 329 -4.62 -2.03 -8.77
N ALA A 330 -5.07 -3.21 -9.22
CA ALA A 330 -6.47 -3.60 -9.21
C ALA A 330 -6.65 -5.11 -9.37
N ALA A 331 -7.89 -5.60 -9.22
CA ALA A 331 -8.22 -7.00 -9.47
C ALA A 331 -7.89 -7.42 -10.91
N GLY A 332 -7.04 -8.45 -11.04
CA GLY A 332 -6.53 -8.93 -12.33
C GLY A 332 -5.31 -8.17 -12.89
N ILE A 333 -4.88 -7.08 -12.25
CA ILE A 333 -3.66 -6.35 -12.62
C ILE A 333 -2.63 -6.53 -11.51
N CYS A 334 -1.62 -7.37 -11.75
CA CYS A 334 -0.55 -7.59 -10.80
C CYS A 334 0.81 -7.74 -11.50
N SER A 335 1.85 -7.23 -10.85
CA SER A 335 3.23 -7.37 -11.29
C SER A 335 4.17 -7.55 -10.10
N LEU A 336 5.28 -8.23 -10.34
CA LEU A 336 6.42 -8.30 -9.43
C LEU A 336 7.49 -7.32 -9.93
N ILE A 337 8.04 -6.52 -9.02
CA ILE A 337 9.03 -5.50 -9.32
C ILE A 337 10.30 -5.78 -8.51
N LEU A 338 11.44 -5.81 -9.20
CA LEU A 338 12.77 -5.82 -8.61
C LEU A 338 13.43 -4.47 -8.85
N SER A 339 13.64 -3.71 -7.80
CA SER A 339 14.24 -2.37 -7.81
C SER A 339 15.68 -2.43 -7.29
N ILE A 340 16.62 -1.86 -8.03
CA ILE A 340 18.06 -1.86 -7.72
C ILE A 340 18.57 -0.43 -7.77
N ASP A 341 19.11 0.06 -6.66
CA ASP A 341 19.79 1.35 -6.58
C ASP A 341 21.24 1.19 -7.05
N LEU A 342 21.53 1.71 -8.24
CA LEU A 342 22.80 1.54 -8.92
C LEU A 342 23.83 2.57 -8.48
N THR A 343 25.10 2.16 -8.46
CA THR A 343 26.22 3.10 -8.51
C THR A 343 26.45 3.57 -9.95
N LEU A 344 27.29 4.58 -10.15
CA LEU A 344 27.74 4.97 -11.50
C LEU A 344 28.38 3.80 -12.26
N LYS A 345 29.12 2.93 -11.57
CA LYS A 345 29.72 1.71 -12.15
C LYS A 345 28.64 0.68 -12.49
N GLY A 346 27.61 0.53 -11.66
CA GLY A 346 26.48 -0.36 -11.94
C GLY A 346 25.67 0.07 -13.16
N LEU A 347 25.56 1.37 -13.41
CA LEU A 347 24.89 1.92 -14.59
C LEU A 347 25.58 1.50 -15.91
N ASP A 348 26.90 1.32 -15.88
CA ASP A 348 27.68 0.82 -17.02
C ASP A 348 27.69 -0.72 -17.11
N LYS A 349 27.03 -1.41 -16.16
CA LYS A 349 27.02 -2.87 -15.99
C LYS A 349 25.61 -3.46 -15.95
N THR A 350 24.67 -2.80 -16.60
CA THR A 350 23.25 -3.17 -16.60
C THR A 350 23.00 -4.55 -17.20
N ASP A 351 23.68 -4.93 -18.29
CA ASP A 351 23.54 -6.25 -18.91
C ASP A 351 24.09 -7.38 -18.03
N GLU A 352 25.21 -7.17 -17.34
CA GLU A 352 25.76 -8.13 -16.37
C GLU A 352 24.85 -8.27 -15.15
N ILE A 353 24.27 -7.17 -14.65
CA ILE A 353 23.28 -7.20 -13.57
C ILE A 353 22.05 -8.01 -13.99
N MET A 354 21.48 -7.74 -15.16
CA MET A 354 20.35 -8.50 -15.71
C MET A 354 20.68 -9.99 -15.87
N THR A 355 21.89 -10.30 -16.33
CA THR A 355 22.37 -11.68 -16.44
C THR A 355 22.35 -12.36 -15.07
N ASN A 356 22.95 -11.75 -14.04
CA ASN A 356 22.96 -12.32 -12.68
C ASN A 356 21.54 -12.48 -12.09
N VAL A 357 20.63 -11.53 -12.35
CA VAL A 357 19.22 -11.65 -11.96
C VAL A 357 18.59 -12.91 -12.55
N TYR A 358 18.76 -13.15 -13.86
CA TYR A 358 18.21 -14.35 -14.49
C TYR A 358 18.95 -15.64 -14.11
N GLN A 359 20.24 -15.58 -13.79
CA GLN A 359 20.97 -16.72 -13.21
C GLN A 359 20.38 -17.11 -11.86
N TYR A 360 20.05 -16.13 -11.01
CA TYR A 360 19.40 -16.38 -9.72
C TYR A 360 18.00 -16.96 -9.91
N ILE A 361 17.17 -16.35 -10.77
CA ILE A 361 15.82 -16.86 -11.07
C ILE A 361 15.88 -18.30 -11.62
N ASN A 362 16.84 -18.61 -12.49
CA ASN A 362 17.02 -19.95 -13.04
C ASN A 362 17.44 -20.96 -11.97
N MET A 363 18.30 -20.56 -11.02
CA MET A 363 18.61 -21.38 -9.84
C MET A 363 17.36 -21.64 -8.99
N LEU A 364 16.51 -20.62 -8.77
CA LEU A 364 15.26 -20.81 -8.03
C LEU A 364 14.26 -21.73 -8.75
N ARG A 365 14.32 -21.79 -10.08
CA ARG A 365 13.47 -22.67 -10.91
C ARG A 365 14.01 -24.09 -11.06
N SER A 366 15.32 -24.30 -10.94
CA SER A 366 15.93 -25.62 -11.10
C SER A 366 15.65 -26.54 -9.92
N ASP A 367 15.39 -25.95 -8.75
CA ASP A 367 15.13 -26.66 -7.52
C ASP A 367 13.64 -26.62 -7.18
N GLU A 368 13.18 -27.62 -6.42
CA GLU A 368 11.85 -27.55 -5.82
C GLU A 368 11.78 -26.39 -4.82
N PRO A 369 10.65 -25.65 -4.71
CA PRO A 369 10.47 -24.67 -3.66
C PRO A 369 10.81 -25.27 -2.29
N GLN A 370 11.61 -24.56 -1.51
CA GLN A 370 12.19 -25.10 -0.29
C GLN A 370 11.21 -24.90 0.87
N LYS A 371 10.58 -25.99 1.33
CA LYS A 371 9.60 -25.93 2.42
C LYS A 371 10.15 -25.26 3.68
N TRP A 372 11.43 -25.50 4.01
CA TRP A 372 12.04 -24.93 5.21
C TRP A 372 12.08 -23.39 5.17
N ILE A 373 12.21 -22.77 3.99
CA ILE A 373 12.17 -21.30 3.83
C ILE A 373 10.76 -20.78 4.08
N PHE A 374 9.75 -21.49 3.56
CA PHE A 374 8.35 -21.17 3.84
C PHE A 374 8.05 -21.29 5.35
N ASP A 375 8.51 -22.36 5.99
CA ASP A 375 8.29 -22.60 7.42
C ASP A 375 8.98 -21.50 8.27
N GLU A 376 10.17 -21.06 7.86
CA GLU A 376 10.90 -19.96 8.49
C GLU A 376 10.15 -18.63 8.38
N GLU A 377 9.72 -18.25 7.17
CA GLU A 377 8.93 -17.03 6.93
C GLU A 377 7.57 -17.08 7.64
N GLN A 378 6.90 -18.23 7.62
CA GLN A 378 5.65 -18.44 8.34
C GLN A 378 5.86 -18.22 9.85
N ALA A 379 6.91 -18.81 10.43
CA ALA A 379 7.22 -18.63 11.85
C ALA A 379 7.51 -17.16 12.18
N LEU A 380 8.28 -16.46 11.35
CA LEU A 380 8.55 -15.02 11.51
C LEU A 380 7.27 -14.18 11.45
N CYS A 381 6.39 -14.42 10.46
CA CYS A 381 5.10 -13.75 10.37
C CYS A 381 4.20 -14.02 11.59
N GLN A 382 4.17 -15.26 12.08
CA GLN A 382 3.41 -15.62 13.29
C GLN A 382 3.96 -14.93 14.53
N LEU A 383 5.29 -14.84 14.68
CA LEU A 383 5.93 -14.12 15.78
C LEU A 383 5.63 -12.62 15.71
N ASN A 384 5.76 -12.02 14.53
CA ASN A 384 5.44 -10.62 14.29
C ASN A 384 3.97 -10.30 14.58
N PHE A 385 3.04 -11.19 14.20
CA PHE A 385 1.62 -11.04 14.50
C PHE A 385 1.33 -11.20 16.00
N ARG A 386 1.93 -12.19 16.65
CA ARG A 386 1.76 -12.45 18.09
C ARG A 386 2.26 -11.27 18.94
N PHE A 387 3.41 -10.70 18.60
CA PHE A 387 4.02 -9.59 19.34
C PHE A 387 3.89 -8.26 18.62
N LYS A 388 2.83 -8.11 17.81
CA LYS A 388 2.54 -6.86 17.10
C LYS A 388 2.27 -5.75 18.10
N ASP A 389 2.85 -4.59 17.87
CA ASP A 389 2.58 -3.40 18.68
C ASP A 389 1.16 -2.87 18.39
N LYS A 390 0.51 -2.29 19.39
CA LYS A 390 -0.80 -1.66 19.24
C LYS A 390 -0.70 -0.50 18.26
N GLU A 391 -1.46 -0.57 17.18
CA GLU A 391 -1.41 0.44 16.12
C GLU A 391 -2.20 1.71 16.51
N PRO A 392 -1.76 2.90 16.07
CA PRO A 392 -2.56 4.12 16.17
C PRO A 392 -3.94 3.92 15.50
N PRO A 393 -5.06 4.36 16.13
CA PRO A 393 -6.40 4.07 15.64
C PRO A 393 -6.66 4.46 14.18
N TYR A 394 -6.18 5.63 13.76
CA TYR A 394 -6.42 6.20 12.42
C TYR A 394 -5.83 5.32 11.30
N GLU A 395 -4.56 4.95 11.44
CA GLU A 395 -3.82 4.09 10.52
C GLU A 395 -4.39 2.67 10.54
N TYR A 396 -4.80 2.21 11.72
CA TYR A 396 -5.34 0.87 11.90
C TYR A 396 -6.66 0.67 11.14
N VAL A 397 -7.65 1.55 11.35
CA VAL A 397 -8.93 1.46 10.65
C VAL A 397 -8.77 1.62 9.14
N THR A 398 -7.79 2.43 8.70
CA THR A 398 -7.47 2.63 7.28
C THR A 398 -7.01 1.33 6.62
N GLY A 399 -6.04 0.64 7.22
CA GLY A 399 -5.55 -0.63 6.70
C GLY A 399 -6.63 -1.71 6.68
N LEU A 400 -7.42 -1.79 7.75
CA LEU A 400 -8.47 -2.81 7.90
C LEU A 400 -9.65 -2.61 6.95
N ALA A 401 -10.03 -1.36 6.64
CA ALA A 401 -11.08 -1.08 5.66
C ALA A 401 -10.67 -1.57 4.27
N GLY A 402 -9.40 -1.39 3.90
CA GLY A 402 -8.82 -1.98 2.70
C GLY A 402 -8.84 -3.51 2.72
N ASN A 403 -8.51 -4.13 3.86
CA ASN A 403 -8.51 -5.58 4.03
C ASN A 403 -9.91 -6.20 3.90
N LEU A 404 -10.95 -5.54 4.42
CA LEU A 404 -12.34 -6.00 4.28
C LEU A 404 -12.78 -6.14 2.80
N LEU A 405 -12.16 -5.37 1.91
CA LEU A 405 -12.45 -5.42 0.47
C LEU A 405 -11.68 -6.54 -0.24
N LEU A 406 -10.50 -6.91 0.26
CA LEU A 406 -9.58 -7.84 -0.40
C LEU A 406 -9.67 -9.28 0.11
N TYR A 407 -9.88 -9.46 1.42
CA TYR A 407 -9.83 -10.76 2.08
C TYR A 407 -11.20 -11.18 2.60
N ASP A 408 -11.29 -12.44 3.03
CA ASP A 408 -12.45 -12.90 3.78
C ASP A 408 -12.56 -12.13 5.10
N MET A 409 -13.79 -11.87 5.56
CA MET A 409 -14.01 -10.98 6.72
C MET A 409 -13.36 -11.55 8.00
N GLN A 410 -13.33 -12.87 8.15
CA GLN A 410 -12.68 -13.54 9.29
C GLN A 410 -11.15 -13.36 9.30
N ASP A 411 -10.56 -13.16 8.12
CA ASP A 411 -9.13 -13.02 7.88
C ASP A 411 -8.71 -11.54 7.75
N VAL A 412 -9.58 -10.60 8.11
CA VAL A 412 -9.30 -9.15 7.97
C VAL A 412 -8.03 -8.69 8.69
N LEU A 413 -7.64 -9.34 9.79
CA LEU A 413 -6.43 -9.05 10.56
C LEU A 413 -5.20 -9.82 10.06
N THR A 414 -5.41 -11.00 9.47
CA THR A 414 -4.37 -12.00 9.20
C THR A 414 -4.04 -12.15 7.72
N GLY A 415 -5.01 -11.93 6.82
CA GLY A 415 -4.91 -12.13 5.38
C GLY A 415 -3.69 -11.52 4.70
N PRO A 416 -3.31 -10.25 4.97
CA PRO A 416 -2.12 -9.67 4.36
C PRO A 416 -0.79 -10.15 4.98
N PHE A 417 -0.81 -10.89 6.08
CA PHE A 417 0.39 -11.22 6.86
C PHE A 417 0.68 -12.72 6.95
N LEU A 418 -0.32 -13.53 7.29
CA LEU A 418 -0.12 -14.93 7.63
C LEU A 418 -0.23 -15.83 6.40
N ALA A 419 0.89 -16.48 6.06
CA ALA A 419 0.89 -17.63 5.19
C ALA A 419 0.48 -18.86 6.01
N THR A 420 -0.61 -19.54 5.64
CA THR A 420 -1.10 -20.75 6.34
C THR A 420 -1.01 -22.00 5.47
N VAL A 421 -0.87 -21.83 4.15
CA VAL A 421 -0.82 -22.93 3.17
C VAL A 421 0.52 -22.90 2.45
N TYR A 422 1.26 -24.01 2.47
CA TYR A 422 2.43 -24.16 1.61
C TYR A 422 1.99 -24.73 0.25
N ASP A 423 2.05 -23.91 -0.79
CA ASP A 423 1.70 -24.31 -2.15
C ASP A 423 2.90 -24.12 -3.10
N PRO A 424 3.72 -25.19 -3.33
CA PRO A 424 4.86 -25.12 -4.21
C PRO A 424 4.48 -24.91 -5.68
N ASP A 425 3.27 -25.30 -6.10
CA ASP A 425 2.84 -25.14 -7.49
C ASP A 425 2.49 -23.68 -7.79
N LEU A 426 1.88 -22.97 -6.84
CA LEU A 426 1.70 -21.52 -6.94
C LEU A 426 3.05 -20.78 -6.95
N ILE A 427 4.02 -21.18 -6.12
CA ILE A 427 5.38 -20.61 -6.15
C ILE A 427 6.03 -20.82 -7.53
N LYS A 428 5.96 -22.04 -8.08
CA LYS A 428 6.45 -22.34 -9.44
C LYS A 428 5.73 -21.53 -10.51
N LYS A 429 4.42 -21.35 -10.37
CA LYS A 429 3.60 -20.53 -11.28
C LYS A 429 4.09 -19.08 -11.28
N ILE A 430 4.31 -18.48 -10.11
CA ILE A 430 4.91 -17.14 -10.02
C ILE A 430 6.29 -17.14 -10.67
N LEU A 431 7.21 -18.03 -10.26
CA LEU A 431 8.55 -18.12 -10.84
C LEU A 431 8.53 -18.27 -12.36
N SER A 432 7.56 -18.98 -12.94
CA SER A 432 7.44 -19.16 -14.40
C SER A 432 7.17 -17.86 -15.16
N CYS A 433 6.62 -16.84 -14.50
CA CYS A 433 6.38 -15.52 -15.07
C CYS A 433 7.65 -14.66 -15.17
N LEU A 434 8.70 -14.95 -14.39
CA LEU A 434 9.89 -14.10 -14.29
C LEU A 434 10.90 -14.34 -15.43
N THR A 435 10.46 -14.22 -16.68
CA THR A 435 11.29 -14.49 -17.87
C THR A 435 11.76 -13.19 -18.55
N PRO A 436 12.85 -13.22 -19.33
CA PRO A 436 13.23 -12.12 -20.22
C PRO A 436 12.08 -11.63 -21.10
N ASP A 437 11.33 -12.56 -21.70
CA ASP A 437 10.21 -12.28 -22.59
C ASP A 437 9.03 -11.62 -21.92
N ASN A 438 8.81 -11.93 -20.63
CA ASN A 438 7.74 -11.37 -19.83
C ASN A 438 8.20 -10.16 -18.99
N SER A 439 9.28 -9.48 -19.40
CA SER A 439 9.87 -8.38 -18.63
C SER A 439 9.75 -7.02 -19.30
N ARG A 440 9.73 -5.98 -18.46
CA ARG A 440 9.97 -4.57 -18.82
C ARG A 440 11.03 -4.03 -17.87
N VAL A 441 12.06 -3.38 -18.40
CA VAL A 441 13.17 -2.84 -17.61
C VAL A 441 13.17 -1.33 -17.73
N PHE A 442 13.08 -0.62 -16.61
CA PHE A 442 13.17 0.83 -16.53
C PHE A 442 14.53 1.22 -15.94
N LEU A 443 15.32 1.96 -16.71
CA LEU A 443 16.60 2.54 -16.28
C LEU A 443 16.43 4.03 -16.06
N VAL A 444 16.56 4.47 -14.82
CA VAL A 444 16.33 5.85 -14.38
C VAL A 444 17.69 6.49 -14.11
N SER A 445 18.06 7.52 -14.89
CA SER A 445 19.30 8.30 -14.68
C SER A 445 19.30 9.60 -15.48
N GLN A 446 19.84 10.67 -14.89
CA GLN A 446 20.07 11.93 -15.63
C GLN A 446 21.06 11.76 -16.80
N LYS A 447 21.90 10.72 -16.81
CA LYS A 447 22.81 10.41 -17.93
C LYS A 447 22.07 10.10 -19.25
N PHE A 448 20.77 9.88 -19.23
CA PHE A 448 19.98 9.58 -20.42
C PHE A 448 19.36 10.80 -21.09
N THR A 449 19.63 12.01 -20.58
CA THR A 449 19.07 13.27 -21.09
C THR A 449 19.20 13.44 -22.61
N ASP A 450 20.38 13.12 -23.16
CA ASP A 450 20.64 13.35 -24.59
C ASP A 450 19.87 12.41 -25.53
N LYS A 451 19.42 11.26 -25.04
CA LYS A 451 18.70 10.25 -25.85
C LYS A 451 17.19 10.20 -25.59
N CYS A 452 16.72 10.78 -24.50
CA CYS A 452 15.30 10.75 -24.12
C CYS A 452 14.59 12.00 -24.65
N VAL A 453 14.02 11.87 -25.85
CA VAL A 453 13.31 12.96 -26.55
C VAL A 453 11.80 12.87 -26.44
N GLU A 454 11.26 11.68 -26.11
CA GLU A 454 9.84 11.48 -25.93
C GLU A 454 9.40 11.97 -24.56
N GLU A 455 8.14 12.39 -24.44
CA GLU A 455 7.61 13.00 -23.24
C GLU A 455 6.24 12.42 -22.88
N GLU A 456 6.10 12.00 -21.62
CA GLU A 456 4.84 11.52 -21.07
C GLU A 456 3.83 12.67 -20.91
N PRO A 457 2.57 12.55 -21.39
CA PRO A 457 1.66 13.70 -21.50
C PRO A 457 1.28 14.45 -20.22
N TRP A 458 1.27 13.80 -19.05
CA TRP A 458 0.68 14.37 -17.83
C TRP A 458 1.72 14.95 -16.88
N TYR A 459 2.87 14.28 -16.79
CA TYR A 459 3.98 14.66 -15.92
C TYR A 459 5.17 15.20 -16.70
N HIS A 460 5.15 15.19 -18.03
CA HIS A 460 6.26 15.67 -18.85
C HIS A 460 7.55 14.89 -18.58
N THR A 461 7.41 13.58 -18.37
CA THR A 461 8.54 12.69 -18.07
C THR A 461 9.27 12.35 -19.36
N LYS A 462 10.55 12.74 -19.45
CA LYS A 462 11.38 12.44 -20.62
C LYS A 462 11.85 10.99 -20.59
N TYR A 463 11.66 10.29 -21.69
CA TYR A 463 12.02 8.88 -21.79
C TYR A 463 12.43 8.45 -23.20
N LEU A 464 12.91 7.22 -23.30
CA LEU A 464 13.13 6.48 -24.55
C LEU A 464 12.76 5.02 -24.30
N ALA A 465 11.77 4.50 -25.03
CA ALA A 465 11.37 3.10 -24.96
C ALA A 465 11.83 2.34 -26.21
N VAL A 466 12.66 1.30 -26.03
CA VAL A 466 13.17 0.48 -27.14
C VAL A 466 12.92 -0.99 -26.89
N ASN A 467 12.80 -1.77 -27.98
CA ASN A 467 12.82 -3.22 -27.88
C ASN A 467 14.21 -3.67 -27.43
N ILE A 468 14.24 -4.61 -26.49
CA ILE A 468 15.48 -5.28 -26.10
C ILE A 468 15.94 -6.13 -27.30
N PRO A 469 17.20 -5.98 -27.76
CA PRO A 469 17.72 -6.76 -28.88
C PRO A 469 17.61 -8.27 -28.63
N GLU A 470 17.29 -9.03 -29.68
CA GLU A 470 17.05 -10.47 -29.56
C GLU A 470 18.30 -11.25 -29.11
N ASN A 471 19.50 -10.78 -29.46
CA ASN A 471 20.76 -11.32 -28.95
C ASN A 471 20.90 -11.13 -27.43
N THR A 472 20.50 -9.97 -26.90
CA THR A 472 20.48 -9.69 -25.46
C THR A 472 19.45 -10.56 -24.74
N LEU A 473 18.21 -10.63 -25.27
CA LEU A 473 17.18 -11.52 -24.72
C LEU A 473 17.63 -12.99 -24.71
N SER A 474 18.23 -13.45 -25.82
CA SER A 474 18.76 -14.80 -25.93
C SER A 474 19.89 -15.08 -24.95
N ALA A 475 20.76 -14.10 -24.67
CA ALA A 475 21.80 -14.24 -23.66
C ALA A 475 21.20 -14.39 -22.26
N TRP A 476 20.18 -13.62 -21.92
CA TRP A 476 19.49 -13.71 -20.63
C TRP A 476 18.71 -15.03 -20.47
N ARG A 477 18.01 -15.48 -21.51
CA ARG A 477 17.28 -16.77 -21.53
C ARG A 477 18.21 -17.94 -21.26
N ASN A 478 19.41 -17.91 -21.86
CA ASN A 478 20.39 -18.99 -21.79
C ASN A 478 21.51 -18.72 -20.77
N SER A 479 21.27 -17.86 -19.78
CA SER A 479 22.25 -17.54 -18.76
C SER A 479 22.63 -18.79 -17.95
N SER A 480 23.93 -19.12 -17.94
CA SER A 480 24.46 -20.29 -17.24
C SER A 480 24.47 -20.07 -15.72
N SER A 481 24.53 -21.13 -14.92
CA SER A 481 24.62 -21.00 -13.46
C SER A 481 25.82 -20.15 -13.02
N ASN A 482 25.63 -19.30 -12.00
CA ASN A 482 26.70 -18.58 -11.33
C ASN A 482 26.99 -19.19 -9.95
N PRO A 483 28.21 -19.70 -9.68
CA PRO A 483 28.54 -20.39 -8.43
C PRO A 483 28.60 -19.49 -7.19
N GLU A 484 28.62 -18.16 -7.36
CA GLU A 484 28.56 -17.19 -6.27
C GLU A 484 27.12 -16.99 -5.74
N LEU A 485 26.11 -17.29 -6.56
CA LEU A 485 24.71 -17.20 -6.20
C LEU A 485 24.25 -18.48 -5.51
N ARG A 486 23.56 -18.34 -4.37
CA ARG A 486 23.12 -19.46 -3.53
C ARG A 486 21.78 -19.15 -2.86
N PHE A 487 21.09 -20.19 -2.41
CA PHE A 487 19.99 -20.05 -1.45
C PHE A 487 20.49 -19.42 -0.14
N LEU A 488 19.57 -18.81 0.61
CA LEU A 488 19.86 -18.34 1.96
C LEU A 488 20.26 -19.49 2.89
N GLU A 489 20.98 -19.13 3.94
CA GLU A 489 21.27 -20.01 5.08
C GLU A 489 20.18 -19.81 6.14
N PRO A 490 19.83 -20.84 6.93
CA PRO A 490 18.85 -20.72 8.01
C PRO A 490 19.15 -19.56 8.96
N ASN A 491 18.13 -18.79 9.32
CA ASN A 491 18.29 -17.59 10.12
C ASN A 491 18.51 -17.93 11.60
N SER A 492 19.76 -17.76 12.08
CA SER A 492 20.14 -18.02 13.47
C SER A 492 19.69 -16.95 14.47
N PHE A 493 19.07 -15.86 14.00
CA PHE A 493 18.55 -14.76 14.84
C PHE A 493 17.06 -14.86 15.16
N ILE A 494 16.37 -15.93 14.73
CA ILE A 494 14.96 -16.13 15.10
C ILE A 494 14.88 -16.39 16.61
N ALA A 495 14.17 -15.51 17.30
CA ALA A 495 13.96 -15.62 18.73
C ALA A 495 13.20 -16.91 19.07
N THR A 496 13.61 -17.58 20.14
CA THR A 496 13.00 -18.82 20.64
C THR A 496 12.53 -18.71 22.09
N GLU A 497 13.04 -17.73 22.83
CA GLU A 497 12.68 -17.45 24.22
C GLU A 497 11.85 -16.16 24.28
N PHE A 498 10.68 -16.24 24.91
CA PHE A 498 9.72 -15.13 24.99
C PHE A 498 9.23 -14.87 26.41
N ASP A 499 9.87 -15.49 27.41
CA ASP A 499 9.52 -15.30 28.81
C ASP A 499 9.87 -13.87 29.23
N LEU A 500 8.90 -13.19 29.86
CA LEU A 500 9.12 -11.85 30.37
C LEU A 500 10.06 -11.89 31.58
N VAL A 501 11.07 -11.03 31.58
CA VAL A 501 11.98 -10.88 32.72
C VAL A 501 11.18 -10.36 33.91
N GLN A 502 11.31 -11.02 35.07
CA GLN A 502 10.61 -10.61 36.30
C GLN A 502 10.92 -9.16 36.64
N ASN A 503 9.87 -8.39 36.97
CA ASN A 503 10.00 -7.00 37.35
C ASN A 503 10.74 -6.91 38.70
N LYS A 504 11.95 -6.37 38.67
CA LYS A 504 12.78 -6.15 39.87
C LYS A 504 12.66 -4.73 40.41
N CYS A 505 12.00 -3.83 39.68
CA CYS A 505 11.79 -2.45 40.10
C CYS A 505 10.56 -2.34 41.01
N PRO A 506 10.55 -1.41 42.00
CA PRO A 506 9.36 -1.09 42.77
C PRO A 506 8.23 -0.63 41.83
N MET A 507 6.97 -0.95 42.14
CA MET A 507 5.77 -0.68 41.31
C MET A 507 5.50 0.81 40.95
N ASN A 508 6.38 1.75 41.32
CA ASN A 508 6.14 3.20 41.21
C ASN A 508 7.22 3.97 40.42
N VAL A 509 8.02 3.31 39.57
CA VAL A 509 9.01 4.00 38.73
C VAL A 509 8.35 4.32 37.38
N GLU A 510 8.00 5.59 37.18
CA GLU A 510 7.39 6.10 35.92
C GLU A 510 8.41 6.67 34.92
N MET A 511 9.69 6.77 35.31
CA MET A 511 10.74 7.44 34.53
C MET A 511 12.04 6.62 34.51
N PRO A 512 12.88 6.74 33.45
CA PRO A 512 14.18 6.07 33.42
C PRO A 512 15.10 6.48 34.57
N GLU A 513 15.74 5.49 35.20
CA GLU A 513 16.69 5.68 36.28
C GLU A 513 18.13 5.73 35.74
N LEU A 514 18.93 6.67 36.23
CA LEU A 514 20.37 6.73 35.94
C LEU A 514 21.10 5.68 36.80
N LEU A 515 21.48 4.55 36.21
CA LEU A 515 22.16 3.47 36.92
C LEU A 515 23.67 3.70 37.05
N ILE A 516 24.29 4.25 36.02
CA ILE A 516 25.75 4.46 35.96
C ILE A 516 26.00 5.87 35.45
N GLU A 517 26.80 6.63 36.21
CA GLU A 517 27.38 7.89 35.78
C GLU A 517 28.89 7.87 36.03
N THR A 518 29.65 7.99 34.95
CA THR A 518 31.11 8.11 34.96
C THR A 518 31.53 9.28 34.08
N GLU A 519 32.81 9.63 34.07
CA GLU A 519 33.34 10.62 33.11
C GLU A 519 33.14 10.21 31.65
N MET A 520 33.04 8.90 31.37
CA MET A 520 32.97 8.36 30.00
C MET A 520 31.55 8.00 29.56
N SER A 521 30.64 7.71 30.49
CA SER A 521 29.32 7.16 30.15
C SER A 521 28.23 7.52 31.15
N ARG A 522 27.00 7.59 30.63
CA ARG A 522 25.76 7.61 31.39
C ARG A 522 24.85 6.50 30.89
N ILE A 523 24.37 5.65 31.80
CA ILE A 523 23.46 4.54 31.47
C ILE A 523 22.15 4.77 32.19
N TRP A 524 21.11 4.94 31.37
CA TRP A 524 19.72 5.04 31.83
C TRP A 524 19.04 3.70 31.60
N TYR A 525 18.22 3.29 32.56
CA TYR A 525 17.46 2.05 32.49
C TYR A 525 16.00 2.28 32.87
N PHE A 526 15.11 1.61 32.14
CA PHE A 526 13.69 1.55 32.44
C PHE A 526 13.18 0.17 32.05
N GLN A 527 12.52 -0.52 32.98
CA GLN A 527 11.84 -1.77 32.68
C GLN A 527 10.41 -1.46 32.23
N ASP A 528 10.02 -1.99 31.07
CA ASP A 528 8.64 -1.86 30.58
C ASP A 528 7.64 -2.41 31.59
N THR A 529 6.57 -1.65 31.82
CA THR A 529 5.44 -2.00 32.70
C THR A 529 4.09 -1.91 31.99
N GLU A 530 4.08 -1.39 30.76
CA GLU A 530 2.87 -1.06 30.01
C GLU A 530 2.61 -2.12 28.93
N PHE A 531 3.58 -2.35 28.05
CA PHE A 531 3.36 -3.17 26.84
C PHE A 531 3.50 -4.67 27.12
N ASN A 532 4.35 -5.06 28.06
CA ASN A 532 4.59 -6.44 28.47
C ASN A 532 4.90 -7.37 27.28
N LEU A 533 5.67 -6.86 26.31
CA LEU A 533 6.15 -7.61 25.14
C LEU A 533 7.58 -8.09 25.37
N PRO A 534 8.00 -9.22 24.77
CA PRO A 534 9.38 -9.71 24.84
C PRO A 534 10.30 -8.90 23.91
N LYS A 535 10.32 -7.59 24.09
CA LYS A 535 11.09 -6.61 23.32
C LYS A 535 11.86 -5.70 24.28
N GLY A 536 13.00 -5.20 23.82
CA GLY A 536 13.78 -4.21 24.54
C GLY A 536 14.39 -3.21 23.58
N PHE A 537 14.51 -1.96 24.01
CA PHE A 537 15.14 -0.89 23.23
C PHE A 537 16.46 -0.51 23.87
N ILE A 538 17.53 -0.56 23.09
CA ILE A 538 18.87 -0.14 23.52
C ILE A 538 19.30 1.02 22.62
N THR A 539 19.47 2.19 23.22
CA THR A 539 19.87 3.41 22.51
C THR A 539 21.25 3.85 23.00
N PHE A 540 22.18 4.08 22.06
CA PHE A 540 23.49 4.63 22.33
C PHE A 540 23.61 6.04 21.78
N HIS A 541 23.98 7.00 22.61
CA HIS A 541 24.32 8.35 22.18
C HIS A 541 25.80 8.61 22.45
N ILE A 542 26.61 8.61 21.39
CA ILE A 542 28.06 8.81 21.47
C ILE A 542 28.36 10.28 21.20
N VAL A 543 28.83 10.99 22.22
CA VAL A 543 29.18 12.41 22.12
C VAL A 543 30.66 12.55 21.77
N SER A 544 30.95 13.15 20.62
CA SER A 544 32.32 13.51 20.22
C SER A 544 32.35 14.95 19.71
N PRO A 545 33.23 15.82 20.22
CA PRO A 545 33.37 17.17 19.69
C PRO A 545 33.84 17.18 18.24
N PHE A 546 34.46 16.09 17.77
CA PHE A 546 34.93 15.95 16.39
C PHE A 546 33.83 15.58 15.39
N ALA A 547 32.69 15.06 15.86
CA ALA A 547 31.59 14.67 14.97
C ALA A 547 30.99 15.88 14.21
N PHE A 548 31.09 17.08 14.79
CA PHE A 548 30.59 18.34 14.21
C PHE A 548 31.65 19.43 14.11
N SER A 549 32.94 19.12 14.38
CA SER A 549 34.01 20.10 14.19
C SER A 549 34.32 20.27 12.70
N ILE A 550 34.11 21.47 12.16
CA ILE A 550 34.60 21.83 10.83
C ILE A 550 36.13 21.97 10.93
N LEU A 551 36.87 20.99 10.40
CA LEU A 551 38.29 21.14 10.12
C LEU A 551 38.46 22.25 9.07
N PHE A 552 38.72 23.49 9.50
CA PHE A 552 39.33 24.49 8.64
C PHE A 552 40.72 23.97 8.28
N ILE A 553 40.84 23.31 7.12
CA ILE A 553 42.12 23.08 6.46
C ILE A 553 42.63 24.48 6.05
N ARG A 554 43.36 25.14 6.95
CA ARG A 554 44.23 26.25 6.57
C ARG A 554 45.38 25.62 5.78
N HIS A 555 45.33 25.74 4.46
CA HIS A 555 46.54 25.65 3.64
C HIS A 555 47.55 26.67 4.17
N LEU A 556 48.58 26.18 4.86
CA LEU A 556 49.83 26.91 5.01
C LEU A 556 50.57 26.78 3.67
N VAL A 557 50.77 27.94 3.05
CA VAL A 557 51.59 28.20 1.85
C VAL A 557 53.04 27.81 2.10
#